data_AF-V8P897-F1
#
_entry.id   AF-V8P897-F1
#
_cell.length_a   1.000
_cell.length_b   1.000
_cell.length_c   1.000
_cell.angle_alpha   90.00
_cell.angle_beta   90.00
_cell.angle_gamma   90.00
#
_symmetry.space_group_name_H-M   'P 1'
#
loop_
_entity.id
_entity.type
_entity.pdbx_description
1 polymer ?
#
loop_
_entity_poly.entity_id
_entity_poly.type
_entity_poly.pdbx_seq_one_letter_code
_entity_poly.pdbx_strand_id
1 'polypeptide(L)'
;MRGVVLRVVTVLEEPFVMVSENVLGKPKKYQGFSIDVLESLSTYLGFTYEIYVAPDQKYGLPLENGTWNGLIGELVLKRADIGISALTITPDRENVVDFTTRYMDYSVGVLLQKAEKTMDMFACLAPFDLSLWACIAGTVLLVGLLVYLLNWLNPPRLQMGSMTSTTLYNSMIFFSFYPSCSTGGEVPYTTLATRMMMGAWWLFALIVISSYTANLAAFLTITRIENSIQSLQDLSRQTDIPYGTVLDSAVYEHVRVKGMNPFEKNSMYSKLWQMINRSNGSENNVQESQIGIHKVKYGNYAFVWDAAVLEYVALNDPDCSFYTVGNTIADRGYGIALQHGSPYRDVFSQRYCC
;
A
#
# COMPACT_ATOMS: atom_id res chain seq x y z
N MET A 1 -2.03 36.60 25.63
CA MET A 1 -0.66 36.50 26.17
C MET A 1 0.29 37.46 25.45
N ARG A 2 -0.12 38.73 25.30
CA ARG A 2 0.66 39.71 24.50
C ARG A 2 1.94 40.10 25.24
N GLY A 3 3.08 39.93 24.58
CA GLY A 3 4.41 40.26 25.11
C GLY A 3 5.11 39.13 25.88
N VAL A 4 4.56 37.92 25.89
CA VAL A 4 5.24 36.74 26.46
C VAL A 4 6.03 36.03 25.37
N VAL A 5 7.31 35.76 25.63
CA VAL A 5 8.18 34.93 24.78
C VAL A 5 8.22 33.52 25.37
N LEU A 6 7.76 32.52 24.61
CA LEU A 6 7.76 31.12 25.03
C LEU A 6 8.89 30.34 24.34
N ARG A 7 9.62 29.54 25.10
CA ARG A 7 10.65 28.63 24.56
C ARG A 7 9.98 27.34 24.10
N VAL A 8 10.07 27.07 22.80
CA VAL A 8 9.42 25.92 22.16
C VAL A 8 10.48 24.90 21.78
N VAL A 9 10.36 23.69 22.33
CA VAL A 9 11.18 22.55 21.94
C VAL A 9 10.44 21.70 20.91
N THR A 10 11.18 21.21 19.91
CA THR A 10 10.64 20.37 18.84
C THR A 10 11.57 19.22 18.47
N VAL A 11 11.04 18.26 17.71
CA VAL A 11 11.77 17.14 17.10
C VAL A 11 11.48 17.18 15.61
N LEU A 12 12.52 17.01 14.80
CA LEU A 12 12.42 16.97 13.34
C LEU A 12 11.74 15.65 12.93
N GLU A 13 10.60 15.74 12.26
CA GLU A 13 9.87 14.60 11.71
C GLU A 13 9.00 15.13 10.56
N GLU A 14 9.20 14.62 9.36
CA GLU A 14 8.42 15.01 8.17
C GLU A 14 7.04 14.34 8.21
N PRO A 15 5.93 15.04 7.89
CA PRO A 15 5.80 16.43 7.42
C PRO A 15 5.52 17.47 8.53
N PHE A 16 5.66 17.08 9.80
CA PHE A 16 5.26 17.90 10.94
C PHE A 16 6.22 19.06 11.20
N VAL A 17 7.52 18.77 11.17
CA VAL A 17 8.59 19.73 11.44
C VAL A 17 9.77 19.42 10.54
N MET A 18 10.05 20.35 9.64
CA MET A 18 11.07 20.27 8.60
C MET A 18 11.91 21.54 8.64
N VAL A 19 13.16 21.44 8.22
CA VAL A 19 14.03 22.61 8.07
C VAL A 19 13.90 23.10 6.63
N SER A 20 13.48 24.35 6.42
CA SER A 20 13.49 24.94 5.08
C SER A 20 14.92 25.09 4.60
N GLU A 21 15.19 24.81 3.32
CA GLU A 21 16.52 25.05 2.75
C GLU A 21 16.92 26.53 2.87
N ASN A 22 18.08 26.77 3.49
CA ASN A 22 18.59 28.12 3.70
C ASN A 22 19.00 28.74 2.37
N VAL A 23 18.25 29.73 1.90
CA VAL A 23 18.79 30.71 0.95
C VAL A 23 19.73 31.63 1.73
N LEU A 24 21.04 31.37 1.58
CA LEU A 24 22.21 32.13 2.04
C LEU A 24 21.92 33.32 3.00
N GLY A 25 22.20 33.14 4.30
CA GLY A 25 22.26 34.23 5.29
C GLY A 25 21.00 34.48 6.12
N LYS A 26 19.89 33.76 5.89
CA LYS A 26 18.70 33.80 6.76
C LYS A 26 18.80 32.77 7.89
N PRO A 27 18.22 33.05 9.08
CA PRO A 27 18.11 32.05 10.14
C PRO A 27 17.31 30.83 9.63
N LYS A 28 17.67 29.63 10.10
CA LYS A 28 16.96 28.38 9.76
C LYS A 28 15.47 28.57 10.05
N LYS A 29 14.65 28.58 9.00
CA LYS A 29 13.19 28.62 9.17
C LYS A 29 12.69 27.18 9.28
N TYR A 30 11.93 26.90 10.33
CA TYR A 30 11.21 25.64 10.45
C TYR A 30 9.89 25.77 9.70
N GLN A 31 9.45 24.68 9.06
CA GLN A 31 8.21 24.61 8.32
C GLN A 31 7.56 23.24 8.54
N GLY A 32 6.26 23.13 8.33
CA GLY A 32 5.52 21.87 8.47
C GLY A 32 4.26 22.03 9.32
N PHE A 33 3.46 20.97 9.37
CA PHE A 33 2.12 21.04 9.95
C PHE A 33 2.11 21.52 11.42
N SER A 34 3.02 21.02 12.24
CA SER A 34 3.11 21.44 13.65
C SER A 34 3.57 22.89 13.79
N ILE A 35 4.40 23.39 12.86
CA ILE A 35 4.86 24.78 12.87
C ILE A 35 3.73 25.72 12.47
N ASP A 36 2.91 25.34 11.48
CA ASP A 36 1.76 26.13 11.05
C ASP A 36 0.70 26.23 12.15
N VAL A 37 0.50 25.14 12.91
CA VAL A 37 -0.34 25.13 14.12
C VAL A 37 0.24 26.08 15.18
N LEU A 38 1.55 26.04 15.42
CA LEU A 38 2.21 26.94 16.38
C LEU A 38 2.07 28.41 15.98
N GLU A 39 2.27 28.75 14.71
CA GLU A 39 2.15 30.10 14.18
C GLU A 39 0.71 30.62 14.28
N SER A 40 -0.27 29.76 14.00
CA SER A 40 -1.69 30.05 14.17
C SER A 40 -2.03 30.34 15.63
N LEU A 41 -1.54 29.52 16.57
CA LEU A 41 -1.71 29.73 18.00
C LEU A 41 -1.03 31.01 18.48
N SER A 42 0.19 31.28 18.01
CA SER A 42 0.95 32.49 18.33
C SER A 42 0.21 33.75 17.90
N THR A 43 -0.30 33.78 16.67
CA THR A 43 -1.07 34.91 16.14
C THR A 43 -2.34 35.14 16.95
N TYR A 44 -3.04 34.05 17.29
CA TYR A 44 -4.35 34.12 17.93
C TYR A 44 -4.29 34.43 19.43
N LEU A 45 -3.30 33.89 20.14
CA LEU A 45 -3.06 34.16 21.57
C LEU A 45 -2.16 35.38 21.80
N GLY A 46 -1.48 35.85 20.75
CA GLY A 46 -0.60 37.01 20.73
C GLY A 46 0.73 36.82 21.47
N PHE A 47 1.21 35.58 21.66
CA PHE A 47 2.53 35.32 22.23
C PHE A 47 3.60 35.26 21.12
N THR A 48 4.85 35.54 21.47
CA THR A 48 6.01 35.29 20.61
C THR A 48 6.72 34.03 21.08
N TYR A 49 7.49 33.39 20.20
CA TYR A 49 8.15 32.14 20.55
C TYR A 49 9.55 32.04 19.95
N GLU A 50 10.41 31.29 20.64
CA GLU A 50 11.73 30.89 20.16
C GLU A 50 11.77 29.37 20.07
N ILE A 51 11.96 28.85 18.86
CA ILE A 51 11.93 27.42 18.59
C ILE A 51 13.34 26.84 18.46
N TYR A 52 13.57 25.70 19.12
CA TYR A 52 14.81 24.94 19.00
C TYR A 52 14.52 23.44 18.98
N VAL A 53 15.43 22.69 18.38
CA VAL A 53 15.35 21.23 18.29
C VAL A 53 15.94 20.60 19.55
N ALA A 54 15.30 19.55 20.05
CA ALA A 54 15.81 18.76 21.17
C ALA A 54 17.26 18.30 20.88
N PRO A 55 18.23 18.46 21.81
CA PRO A 55 19.64 18.17 21.55
C PRO A 55 19.92 16.73 21.09
N ASP A 56 19.11 15.79 21.56
CA ASP A 56 19.17 14.36 21.30
C ASP A 56 18.19 13.90 20.21
N GLN A 57 17.40 14.81 19.63
CA GLN A 57 16.40 14.54 18.57
C GLN A 57 15.39 13.43 18.90
N LYS A 58 15.20 13.13 20.19
CA LYS A 58 14.26 12.11 20.66
C LYS A 58 13.01 12.78 21.23
N TYR A 59 11.87 12.09 21.14
CA TYR A 59 10.63 12.57 21.75
C TYR A 59 10.68 12.52 23.28
N GLY A 60 11.34 11.52 23.84
CA GLY A 60 11.51 11.36 25.27
C GLY A 60 10.90 10.08 25.80
N LEU A 61 11.72 9.37 26.58
CA LEU A 61 11.41 8.14 27.30
C LEU A 61 11.85 8.25 28.76
N PRO A 62 11.22 7.46 29.64
CA PRO A 62 11.69 7.30 31.01
C PRO A 62 13.00 6.50 31.01
N LEU A 63 14.05 7.04 31.64
CA LEU A 63 15.30 6.32 31.91
C LEU A 63 15.18 5.55 33.23
N GLU A 64 16.03 4.53 33.41
CA GLU A 64 16.10 3.74 34.66
C GLU A 64 16.38 4.61 35.90
N ASN A 65 17.04 5.75 35.73
CA ASN A 65 17.34 6.71 36.79
C ASN A 65 16.12 7.56 37.20
N GLY A 66 14.94 7.34 36.61
CA GLY A 66 13.72 8.12 36.83
C GLY A 66 13.70 9.48 36.12
N THR A 67 14.76 9.82 35.37
CA THR A 67 14.84 11.02 34.55
C THR A 67 14.25 10.80 33.16
N TRP A 68 13.87 11.87 32.48
CA TRP A 68 13.40 11.84 31.10
C TRP A 68 14.43 12.46 30.16
N ASN A 69 14.61 11.87 28.97
CA ASN A 69 15.37 12.48 27.88
C ASN A 69 14.44 13.12 26.85
N GLY A 70 15.01 13.60 25.74
CA GLY A 70 14.26 14.11 24.62
C GLY A 70 13.53 15.42 24.90
N LEU A 71 12.55 15.66 24.05
CA LEU A 71 11.59 16.76 24.17
C LEU A 71 10.89 16.77 25.55
N ILE A 72 10.48 15.60 26.06
CA ILE A 72 9.86 15.51 27.41
C ILE A 72 10.86 15.90 28.50
N GLY A 73 12.12 15.46 28.41
CA GLY A 73 13.17 15.82 29.36
C GLY A 73 13.39 17.33 29.47
N GLU A 74 13.39 18.04 28.33
CA GLU A 74 13.55 19.50 28.29
C GLU A 74 12.38 20.24 28.97
N LEU A 75 11.15 19.70 28.89
CA LEU A 75 9.98 20.23 29.60
C LEU A 75 10.07 19.96 31.11
N VAL A 76 10.43 18.75 31.51
CA VAL A 76 10.58 18.37 32.93
C VAL A 76 11.69 19.20 33.60
N LEU A 77 12.79 19.45 32.89
CA LEU A 77 13.90 20.29 33.35
C LEU A 77 13.62 21.80 33.27
N LYS A 78 12.42 22.21 32.81
CA LYS A 78 12.00 23.61 32.64
C LYS A 78 12.90 24.43 31.73
N ARG A 79 13.58 23.77 30.78
CA ARG A 79 14.40 24.41 29.74
C ARG A 79 13.55 24.87 28.57
N ALA A 80 12.44 24.17 28.30
CA ALA A 80 11.40 24.58 27.37
C ALA A 80 10.08 24.83 28.11
N ASP A 81 9.25 25.72 27.60
CA ASP A 81 7.94 26.03 28.15
C ASP A 81 6.83 25.23 27.44
N ILE A 82 7.01 24.97 26.14
CA ILE A 82 6.09 24.22 25.27
C ILE A 82 6.88 23.23 24.42
N GLY A 83 6.32 22.03 24.24
CA GLY A 83 6.80 21.02 23.31
C GLY A 83 5.78 20.76 22.21
N ILE A 84 6.19 20.93 20.96
CA ILE A 84 5.34 20.68 19.79
C ILE A 84 6.10 19.92 18.70
N SER A 85 5.55 18.81 18.25
CA SER A 85 6.01 17.93 17.16
C SER A 85 4.92 16.86 16.97
N ALA A 86 5.20 15.77 16.27
CA ALA A 86 4.39 14.54 16.25
C ALA A 86 4.44 13.80 17.60
N LEU A 87 4.16 14.50 18.70
CA LEU A 87 4.29 13.98 20.06
C LEU A 87 3.02 13.25 20.47
N THR A 88 3.12 11.93 20.57
CA THR A 88 2.03 11.07 21.04
C THR A 88 1.77 11.26 22.53
N ILE A 89 0.49 11.46 22.86
CA ILE A 89 -0.01 11.47 24.25
C ILE A 89 0.01 10.02 24.78
N THR A 90 0.75 9.79 25.85
CA THR A 90 0.86 8.48 26.51
C THR A 90 0.72 8.66 28.02
N PRO A 91 0.19 7.66 28.76
CA PRO A 91 0.00 7.77 30.21
C PRO A 91 1.30 8.11 30.95
N ASP A 92 2.42 7.50 30.58
CA ASP A 92 3.71 7.74 31.24
C ASP A 92 4.19 9.19 31.07
N ARG A 93 3.95 9.78 29.89
CA ARG A 93 4.29 11.19 29.61
C ARG A 93 3.32 12.14 30.32
N GLU A 94 2.03 11.82 30.34
CA GLU A 94 1.01 12.64 31.01
C GLU A 94 1.22 12.73 32.53
N ASN A 95 1.92 11.76 33.12
CA ASN A 95 2.31 11.80 34.53
C ASN A 95 3.40 12.83 34.85
N VAL A 96 4.19 13.28 33.86
CA VAL A 96 5.33 14.20 34.07
C VAL A 96 5.23 15.53 33.35
N VAL A 97 4.36 15.63 32.35
CA VAL A 97 4.06 16.85 31.60
C VAL A 97 2.56 16.94 31.36
N ASP A 98 2.04 18.15 31.21
CA ASP A 98 0.63 18.35 30.94
C ASP A 98 0.39 18.44 29.44
N PHE A 99 -0.54 17.64 28.91
CA PHE A 99 -0.94 17.71 27.51
C PHE A 99 -2.17 18.60 27.31
N THR A 100 -2.23 19.22 26.14
CA THR A 100 -3.46 19.80 25.61
C THR A 100 -4.42 18.72 25.13
N THR A 101 -5.64 19.12 24.77
CA THR A 101 -6.46 18.31 23.87
C THR A 101 -5.68 17.97 22.61
N ARG A 102 -5.92 16.76 22.08
CA ARG A 102 -5.29 16.28 20.85
C ARG A 102 -5.69 17.19 19.69
N TYR A 103 -4.70 17.63 18.91
CA TYR A 103 -4.95 18.47 17.74
C TYR A 103 -5.05 17.65 16.44
N MET A 104 -4.58 16.40 16.46
CA MET A 104 -4.66 15.48 15.34
C MET A 104 -4.78 14.05 15.86
N ASP A 105 -5.79 13.34 15.38
CA ASP A 105 -5.96 11.90 15.62
C ASP A 105 -5.16 11.10 14.59
N TYR A 106 -4.55 10.00 15.02
CA TYR A 106 -3.81 9.10 14.15
C TYR A 106 -3.95 7.64 14.59
N SER A 107 -3.63 6.73 13.68
CA SER A 107 -3.55 5.28 13.93
C SER A 107 -2.18 4.72 13.54
N VAL A 108 -1.86 3.51 14.01
CA VAL A 108 -0.66 2.80 13.58
C VAL A 108 -0.91 2.13 12.23
N GLY A 109 -0.01 2.36 11.28
CA GLY A 109 -0.01 1.78 9.96
C GLY A 109 1.28 1.04 9.65
N VAL A 110 1.33 0.47 8.45
CA VAL A 110 2.47 -0.26 7.92
C VAL A 110 2.75 0.19 6.51
N LEU A 111 4.02 0.46 6.23
CA LEU A 111 4.53 0.77 4.92
C LEU A 111 5.10 -0.49 4.30
N LEU A 112 4.65 -0.79 3.08
CA LEU A 112 5.07 -1.93 2.30
C LEU A 112 5.52 -1.47 0.91
N GLN A 113 6.46 -2.20 0.34
CA GLN A 113 6.82 -2.02 -1.06
C GLN A 113 5.74 -2.66 -1.95
N LYS A 114 5.31 -1.92 -2.96
CA LYS A 114 4.41 -2.39 -4.00
C LYS A 114 5.13 -3.43 -4.85
N ALA A 115 4.47 -4.56 -5.08
CA ALA A 115 5.03 -5.60 -5.93
C ALA A 115 5.31 -5.06 -7.35
N GLU A 116 6.50 -5.32 -7.87
CA GLU A 116 6.83 -5.00 -9.25
C GLU A 116 5.92 -5.77 -10.20
N LYS A 117 5.42 -5.09 -11.23
CA LYS A 117 4.59 -5.72 -12.26
C LYS A 117 5.48 -6.62 -13.11
N THR A 118 5.52 -7.90 -12.80
CA THR A 118 6.13 -8.88 -13.70
C THR A 118 5.29 -8.99 -14.96
N MET A 119 5.92 -8.73 -16.11
CA MET A 119 5.31 -8.99 -17.42
C MET A 119 5.25 -10.51 -17.59
N ASP A 120 4.08 -11.11 -17.35
CA ASP A 120 3.90 -12.53 -17.64
C ASP A 120 3.89 -12.73 -19.15
N MET A 121 4.83 -13.54 -19.65
CA MET A 121 4.98 -13.86 -21.07
C MET A 121 3.73 -14.55 -21.62
N PHE A 122 2.92 -15.19 -20.76
CA PHE A 122 1.67 -15.86 -21.10
C PHE A 122 0.41 -15.02 -20.81
N ALA A 123 0.56 -13.71 -20.58
CA ALA A 123 -0.58 -12.80 -20.36
C ALA A 123 -1.63 -12.86 -21.48
N CYS A 124 -1.26 -13.26 -22.70
CA CYS A 124 -2.19 -13.46 -23.81
C CYS A 124 -3.15 -14.65 -23.61
N LEU A 125 -2.80 -15.67 -22.82
CA LEU A 125 -3.67 -16.82 -22.56
C LEU A 125 -4.57 -16.63 -21.34
N ALA A 126 -4.20 -15.70 -20.44
CA ALA A 126 -4.94 -15.37 -19.23
C ALA A 126 -6.43 -14.96 -19.39
N PRO A 127 -6.89 -14.35 -20.51
CA PRO A 127 -8.28 -13.91 -20.63
C PRO A 127 -9.33 -15.04 -20.63
N PHE A 128 -8.92 -16.28 -20.90
CA PHE A 128 -9.79 -17.46 -20.86
C PHE A 128 -9.20 -18.52 -19.94
N ASP A 129 -10.06 -19.08 -19.07
CA ASP A 129 -9.69 -20.22 -18.24
C ASP A 129 -9.27 -21.43 -19.10
N LEU A 130 -8.35 -22.25 -18.57
CA LEU A 130 -7.90 -23.49 -19.22
C LEU A 130 -9.07 -24.42 -19.59
N SER A 131 -10.13 -24.43 -18.78
CA SER A 131 -11.36 -25.18 -19.06
C SER A 131 -12.08 -24.70 -20.33
N LEU A 132 -12.13 -23.38 -20.57
CA LEU A 132 -12.73 -22.81 -21.79
C LEU A 132 -11.88 -23.09 -23.01
N TRP A 133 -10.55 -23.02 -22.89
CA TRP A 133 -9.63 -23.44 -23.95
C TRP A 133 -9.82 -24.90 -24.33
N ALA A 134 -9.98 -25.79 -23.35
CA ALA A 134 -10.29 -27.20 -23.58
C ALA A 134 -11.63 -27.39 -24.29
N CYS A 135 -12.66 -26.62 -23.92
CA CYS A 135 -13.95 -26.63 -24.60
C CYS A 135 -13.84 -26.16 -26.06
N ILE A 136 -13.09 -25.09 -26.34
CA ILE A 136 -12.86 -24.59 -27.71
C ILE A 136 -12.12 -25.65 -28.55
N ALA A 137 -11.07 -26.28 -27.99
CA ALA A 137 -10.37 -27.36 -28.67
C ALA A 137 -11.31 -28.55 -28.94
N GLY A 138 -12.17 -28.89 -27.98
CA GLY A 138 -13.19 -29.92 -28.12
C GLY A 138 -14.22 -29.61 -29.21
N THR A 139 -14.70 -28.37 -29.31
CA THR A 139 -15.66 -27.97 -30.36
C THR A 139 -15.03 -27.96 -31.75
N VAL A 140 -13.77 -27.53 -31.89
CA VAL A 140 -13.02 -27.64 -33.15
C VAL A 140 -12.91 -29.10 -33.61
N LEU A 141 -12.55 -30.01 -32.70
CA LEU A 141 -12.45 -31.44 -33.00
C LEU A 141 -13.80 -32.05 -33.37
N LEU A 142 -14.87 -31.68 -32.64
CA LEU A 142 -16.22 -32.16 -32.90
C LEU A 142 -16.72 -31.71 -34.27
N VAL A 143 -16.51 -30.45 -34.65
CA VAL A 143 -16.90 -29.92 -35.96
C VAL A 143 -16.08 -30.57 -37.07
N GLY A 144 -14.77 -30.76 -36.87
CA GLY A 144 -13.92 -31.49 -37.81
C GLY A 144 -14.40 -32.93 -38.05
N LEU A 145 -14.81 -33.63 -36.99
CA LEU A 145 -15.38 -34.98 -37.09
C LEU A 145 -16.73 -34.98 -37.81
N LEU A 146 -17.62 -34.03 -37.53
CA LEU A 146 -18.91 -33.90 -38.22
C LEU A 146 -18.73 -33.63 -39.72
N VAL A 147 -17.80 -32.74 -40.10
CA VAL A 147 -17.45 -32.47 -41.51
C VAL A 147 -16.95 -33.75 -42.18
N TYR A 148 -16.06 -34.49 -41.52
CA TYR A 148 -15.54 -35.74 -42.04
C TYR A 148 -16.65 -36.78 -42.25
N LEU A 149 -17.53 -36.96 -41.28
CA LEU A 149 -18.66 -37.88 -41.37
C LEU A 149 -19.61 -37.50 -42.52
N LEU A 150 -19.90 -36.20 -42.68
CA LEU A 150 -20.74 -35.71 -43.77
C LEU A 150 -20.10 -35.92 -45.15
N ASN A 151 -18.79 -35.74 -45.26
CA ASN A 151 -18.02 -35.99 -46.49
C ASN A 151 -17.92 -37.49 -46.80
N TRP A 152 -17.88 -38.34 -45.77
CA TRP A 152 -17.90 -39.80 -45.93
C TRP A 152 -19.28 -40.33 -46.36
N LEU A 153 -20.36 -39.80 -45.77
CA LEU A 153 -21.74 -40.17 -46.10
C LEU A 153 -22.19 -39.65 -47.47
N ASN A 154 -21.66 -38.51 -47.90
CA ASN A 154 -21.95 -37.90 -49.21
C ASN A 154 -20.64 -37.64 -49.95
N PRO A 155 -19.99 -38.67 -50.51
CA PRO A 155 -18.74 -38.48 -51.24
C PRO A 155 -18.96 -37.53 -52.42
N PRO A 156 -18.18 -36.44 -52.54
CA PRO A 156 -18.30 -35.53 -53.67
C PRO A 156 -18.04 -36.32 -54.96
N ARG A 157 -18.87 -36.08 -55.98
CA ARG A 157 -18.64 -36.62 -57.33
C ARG A 157 -17.39 -35.95 -57.90
N LEU A 158 -16.23 -36.53 -57.65
CA LEU A 158 -14.96 -36.09 -58.22
C LEU A 158 -15.05 -36.18 -59.75
N GLN A 159 -14.84 -35.06 -60.45
CA GLN A 159 -14.45 -35.14 -61.86
C GLN A 159 -13.05 -35.78 -61.91
N MET A 160 -12.91 -36.77 -62.81
CA MET A 160 -11.66 -37.46 -63.09
C MET A 160 -10.56 -36.42 -63.38
N GLY A 161 -9.61 -36.25 -62.44
CA GLY A 161 -8.39 -35.47 -62.68
C GLY A 161 -7.80 -34.71 -61.49
N SER A 162 -8.54 -34.39 -60.43
CA SER A 162 -7.99 -33.63 -59.30
C SER A 162 -7.73 -34.51 -58.08
N MET A 163 -6.46 -34.85 -57.85
CA MET A 163 -5.97 -35.55 -56.67
C MET A 163 -5.85 -34.56 -55.50
N THR A 164 -6.95 -34.23 -54.82
CA THR A 164 -6.87 -33.75 -53.43
C THR A 164 -7.35 -34.87 -52.52
N SER A 165 -6.39 -35.53 -51.88
CA SER A 165 -6.62 -36.62 -50.93
C SER A 165 -7.62 -36.20 -49.85
N THR A 166 -8.73 -36.91 -49.73
CA THR A 166 -9.81 -36.74 -48.74
C THR A 166 -9.41 -37.22 -47.34
N THR A 167 -8.20 -36.91 -46.91
CA THR A 167 -7.71 -37.22 -45.57
C THR A 167 -8.34 -36.26 -44.55
N LEU A 168 -8.69 -36.79 -43.36
CA LEU A 168 -9.22 -36.03 -42.20
C LEU A 168 -8.47 -34.71 -41.97
N TYR A 169 -7.15 -34.76 -42.10
CA TYR A 169 -6.24 -33.64 -41.97
C TYR A 169 -6.49 -32.51 -42.99
N ASN A 170 -6.70 -32.85 -44.27
CA ASN A 170 -6.97 -31.87 -45.32
C ASN A 170 -8.36 -31.24 -45.16
N SER A 171 -9.37 -32.00 -44.74
CA SER A 171 -10.71 -31.46 -44.48
C SER A 171 -10.74 -30.55 -43.24
N MET A 172 -10.02 -30.91 -42.18
CA MET A 172 -9.93 -30.12 -40.94
C MET A 172 -9.18 -28.79 -41.19
N ILE A 173 -8.05 -28.81 -41.89
CA ILE A 173 -7.28 -27.60 -42.20
C ILE A 173 -8.03 -26.69 -43.19
N PHE A 174 -8.67 -27.26 -44.21
CA PHE A 174 -9.42 -26.48 -45.20
C PHE A 174 -10.66 -25.80 -44.58
N PHE A 175 -11.33 -26.44 -43.63
CA PHE A 175 -12.53 -25.86 -43.00
C PHE A 175 -12.21 -24.92 -41.83
N SER A 176 -11.13 -25.18 -41.09
CA SER A 176 -10.73 -24.38 -39.92
C SER A 176 -9.85 -23.17 -40.25
N PHE A 177 -8.99 -23.21 -41.30
CA PHE A 177 -8.00 -22.15 -41.56
C PHE A 177 -8.19 -21.40 -42.90
N TYR A 178 -8.84 -21.99 -43.89
CA TYR A 178 -8.86 -21.43 -45.25
C TYR A 178 -9.64 -20.11 -45.41
N PRO A 179 -10.68 -19.77 -44.62
CA PRO A 179 -11.34 -18.48 -44.79
C PRO A 179 -10.60 -17.27 -44.20
N SER A 180 -9.64 -17.49 -43.29
CA SER A 180 -8.91 -16.40 -42.64
C SER A 180 -7.77 -15.86 -43.51
N CYS A 181 -7.25 -16.66 -44.43
CA CYS A 181 -6.37 -16.19 -45.49
C CYS A 181 -7.20 -16.00 -46.77
N SER A 182 -7.30 -14.75 -47.21
CA SER A 182 -7.95 -14.29 -48.44
C SER A 182 -7.31 -14.81 -49.74
N THR A 183 -6.97 -16.09 -49.80
CA THR A 183 -6.48 -16.77 -51.01
C THR A 183 -7.60 -17.60 -51.59
N GLY A 184 -8.25 -17.05 -52.62
CA GLY A 184 -9.35 -17.66 -53.38
C GLY A 184 -8.95 -18.97 -54.05
N GLY A 185 -9.13 -20.08 -53.33
CA GLY A 185 -9.21 -21.43 -53.90
C GLY A 185 -10.68 -21.80 -54.08
N GLU A 186 -11.05 -22.27 -55.27
CA GLU A 186 -12.42 -22.68 -55.60
C GLU A 186 -12.89 -23.81 -54.66
N VAL A 187 -13.95 -23.54 -53.91
CA VAL A 187 -14.54 -24.49 -52.96
C VAL A 187 -15.29 -25.57 -53.75
N PRO A 188 -14.95 -26.86 -53.63
CA PRO A 188 -15.70 -27.91 -54.33
C PRO A 188 -17.12 -28.03 -53.76
N TYR A 189 -18.08 -28.27 -54.66
CA TYR A 189 -19.52 -28.24 -54.44
C TYR A 189 -20.00 -28.75 -53.06
N THR A 190 -20.27 -27.81 -52.15
CA THR A 190 -20.76 -28.10 -50.80
C THR A 190 -22.29 -28.28 -50.81
N THR A 191 -22.78 -29.39 -50.26
CA THR A 191 -24.22 -29.59 -50.01
C THR A 191 -24.80 -28.49 -49.11
N LEU A 192 -26.12 -28.27 -49.16
CA LEU A 192 -26.81 -27.27 -48.32
C LEU A 192 -26.51 -27.46 -46.82
N ALA A 193 -26.41 -28.73 -46.36
CA ALA A 193 -26.09 -29.07 -44.99
C ALA A 193 -24.69 -28.61 -44.57
N THR A 194 -23.68 -28.81 -45.41
CA THR A 194 -22.30 -28.33 -45.17
C THR A 194 -22.22 -26.81 -45.12
N ARG A 195 -23.02 -26.11 -45.95
CA ARG A 195 -23.07 -24.63 -45.96
C ARG A 195 -23.70 -24.05 -44.69
N MET A 196 -24.80 -24.64 -44.21
CA MET A 196 -25.44 -24.22 -42.95
C MET A 196 -24.52 -24.47 -41.75
N MET A 197 -23.83 -25.62 -41.74
CA MET A 197 -22.85 -25.94 -40.71
C MET A 197 -21.64 -24.99 -40.75
N MET A 198 -21.17 -24.59 -41.94
CA MET A 198 -20.12 -23.59 -42.11
C MET A 198 -20.54 -22.23 -41.56
N GLY A 199 -21.77 -21.79 -41.86
CA GLY A 199 -22.32 -20.54 -41.33
C GLY A 199 -22.44 -20.55 -39.81
N ALA A 200 -22.90 -21.65 -39.22
CA ALA A 200 -22.97 -21.81 -37.76
C ALA A 200 -21.57 -21.82 -37.11
N TRP A 201 -20.60 -22.52 -37.72
CA TRP A 201 -19.21 -22.52 -37.26
C TRP A 201 -18.59 -21.13 -37.33
N TRP A 202 -18.84 -20.38 -38.41
CA TRP A 202 -18.37 -19.00 -38.55
C TRP A 202 -18.97 -18.07 -37.52
N LEU A 203 -20.27 -18.18 -37.26
CA LEU A 203 -20.92 -17.39 -36.22
C LEU A 203 -20.30 -17.69 -34.86
N PHE A 204 -20.07 -18.97 -34.54
CA PHE A 204 -19.39 -19.38 -33.31
C PHE A 204 -17.97 -18.83 -33.22
N ALA A 205 -17.16 -18.98 -34.27
CA ALA A 205 -15.79 -18.48 -34.32
C ALA A 205 -15.73 -16.95 -34.18
N LEU A 206 -16.63 -16.22 -34.85
CA LEU A 206 -16.73 -14.76 -34.73
C LEU A 206 -17.08 -14.33 -33.30
N ILE A 207 -18.00 -15.03 -32.63
CA ILE A 207 -18.34 -14.76 -31.23
C ILE A 207 -17.12 -15.00 -30.33
N VAL A 208 -16.43 -16.14 -30.48
CA VAL A 208 -15.26 -16.48 -29.65
C VAL A 208 -14.13 -15.47 -29.84
N ILE A 209 -13.79 -15.11 -31.09
CA ILE A 209 -12.73 -14.13 -31.38
C ILE A 209 -13.12 -12.75 -30.82
N SER A 210 -14.37 -12.32 -31.01
CA SER A 210 -14.87 -11.03 -30.51
C SER A 210 -14.84 -10.97 -28.97
N SER A 211 -15.28 -12.03 -28.29
CA SER A 211 -15.20 -12.10 -26.83
C SER A 211 -13.76 -12.18 -26.33
N TYR A 212 -12.88 -12.89 -27.04
CA TYR A 212 -11.46 -12.94 -26.68
C TYR A 212 -10.80 -11.58 -26.81
N THR A 213 -11.00 -10.87 -27.92
CA THR A 213 -10.42 -9.52 -28.12
C THR A 213 -10.97 -8.52 -27.11
N ALA A 214 -12.27 -8.58 -26.78
CA ALA A 214 -12.87 -7.75 -25.75
C ALA A 214 -12.28 -8.03 -24.35
N ASN A 215 -12.17 -9.31 -23.96
CA ASN A 215 -11.63 -9.70 -22.66
C ASN A 215 -10.12 -9.41 -22.55
N LEU A 216 -9.35 -9.64 -23.61
CA LEU A 216 -7.94 -9.29 -23.66
C LEU A 216 -7.76 -7.77 -23.52
N ALA A 217 -8.56 -6.96 -24.22
CA ALA A 217 -8.52 -5.49 -24.07
C ALA A 217 -8.86 -5.05 -22.63
N ALA A 218 -9.88 -5.67 -22.02
CA ALA A 218 -10.22 -5.42 -20.62
C ALA A 218 -9.09 -5.85 -19.66
N PHE A 219 -8.47 -7.00 -19.91
CA PHE A 219 -7.36 -7.50 -19.10
C PHE A 219 -6.11 -6.62 -19.19
N LEU A 220 -5.78 -6.12 -20.38
CA LEU A 220 -4.63 -5.24 -20.58
C LEU A 220 -4.82 -3.84 -19.97
N THR A 221 -6.06 -3.37 -19.89
CA THR A 221 -6.38 -2.09 -19.24
C THR A 221 -6.42 -2.23 -17.71
N ILE A 222 -6.83 -3.39 -17.19
CA ILE A 222 -6.86 -3.66 -15.75
C ILE A 222 -5.47 -4.09 -15.28
N THR A 223 -4.72 -3.14 -14.74
CA THR A 223 -3.52 -3.44 -13.96
C THR A 223 -3.92 -3.78 -12.53
N ARG A 224 -4.25 -5.05 -12.26
CA ARG A 224 -4.39 -5.54 -10.88
C ARG A 224 -3.00 -5.64 -10.28
N ILE A 225 -2.63 -4.65 -9.47
CA ILE A 225 -1.56 -4.83 -8.51
C ILE A 225 -2.17 -5.64 -7.37
N GLU A 226 -1.94 -6.95 -7.36
CA GLU A 226 -2.31 -7.80 -6.24
C GLU A 226 -1.33 -7.55 -5.09
N ASN A 227 -1.70 -6.62 -4.20
CA ASN A 227 -1.00 -6.47 -2.94
C ASN A 227 -1.35 -7.68 -2.05
N SER A 228 -0.34 -8.44 -1.62
CA SER A 228 -0.53 -9.64 -0.80
C SER A 228 -1.10 -9.35 0.59
N ILE A 229 -0.86 -8.14 1.10
CA ILE A 229 -1.24 -7.72 2.47
C ILE A 229 -2.18 -6.52 2.36
N GLN A 230 -3.43 -6.69 2.82
CA GLN A 230 -4.45 -5.64 2.83
C GLN A 230 -4.80 -5.17 4.24
N SER A 231 -4.46 -5.96 5.26
CA SER A 231 -4.74 -5.64 6.65
C SER A 231 -3.53 -5.93 7.55
N LEU A 232 -3.46 -5.21 8.68
CA LEU A 232 -2.45 -5.47 9.70
C LEU A 232 -2.62 -6.87 10.33
N GLN A 233 -3.84 -7.43 10.26
CA GLN A 233 -4.09 -8.81 10.70
C GLN A 233 -3.44 -9.83 9.76
N ASP A 234 -3.50 -9.61 8.45
CA ASP A 234 -2.87 -10.50 7.47
C ASP A 234 -1.34 -10.45 7.61
N LEU A 235 -0.77 -9.26 7.83
CA LEU A 235 0.65 -9.10 8.15
C LEU A 235 1.05 -9.92 9.39
N SER A 236 0.24 -9.91 10.45
CA SER A 236 0.53 -10.66 11.68
C SER A 236 0.43 -12.19 11.52
N ARG A 237 -0.25 -12.68 10.48
CA ARG A 237 -0.42 -14.12 10.23
C ARG A 237 0.73 -14.70 9.42
N GLN A 238 1.30 -13.93 8.51
CA GLN A 238 2.45 -14.34 7.72
C GLN A 238 3.77 -14.16 8.48
N THR A 239 4.80 -14.91 8.08
CA THR A 239 6.17 -14.79 8.60
C THR A 239 7.22 -14.52 7.53
N ASP A 240 6.81 -14.40 6.26
CA ASP A 240 7.72 -14.30 5.13
C ASP A 240 8.37 -12.90 5.02
N ILE A 241 7.62 -11.86 5.40
CA ILE A 241 8.11 -10.48 5.41
C ILE A 241 8.43 -10.08 6.86
N PRO A 242 9.70 -9.87 7.22
CA PRO A 242 10.04 -9.32 8.52
C PRO A 242 9.48 -7.91 8.66
N TYR A 243 8.93 -7.61 9.83
CA TYR A 243 8.46 -6.27 10.16
C TYR A 243 9.00 -5.79 11.50
N GLY A 244 9.12 -4.47 11.62
CA GLY A 244 9.66 -3.82 12.80
C GLY A 244 9.28 -2.34 12.85
N THR A 245 9.68 -1.68 13.92
CA THR A 245 9.38 -0.26 14.18
C THR A 245 10.65 0.46 14.64
N VAL A 246 10.54 1.75 14.97
CA VAL A 246 11.65 2.49 15.57
C VAL A 246 11.77 2.07 17.04
N LEU A 247 12.97 1.69 17.47
CA LEU A 247 13.28 1.41 18.88
C LEU A 247 12.89 2.61 19.74
N ASP A 248 12.49 2.35 20.98
CA ASP A 248 12.30 3.42 21.96
C ASP A 248 11.23 4.47 21.55
N SER A 249 10.30 4.08 20.68
CA SER A 249 9.22 4.93 20.18
C SER A 249 7.88 4.67 20.86
N ALA A 250 6.94 5.62 20.71
CA ALA A 250 5.58 5.45 21.20
C ALA A 250 4.82 4.29 20.51
N VAL A 251 5.20 3.95 19.27
CA VAL A 251 4.67 2.80 18.51
C VAL A 251 5.25 1.50 19.04
N TYR A 252 6.55 1.46 19.33
CA TYR A 252 7.20 0.29 19.95
C TYR A 252 6.56 -0.06 21.29
N GLU A 253 6.41 0.92 22.17
CA GLU A 253 5.78 0.73 23.47
C GLU A 253 4.31 0.32 23.34
N HIS A 254 3.62 0.85 22.33
CA HIS A 254 2.23 0.45 22.06
C HIS A 254 2.09 -1.03 21.76
N VAL A 255 2.89 -1.51 20.81
CA VAL A 255 2.83 -2.91 20.39
C VAL A 255 3.30 -3.81 21.52
N ARG A 256 4.25 -3.35 22.36
CA ARG A 256 4.67 -4.05 23.58
C ARG A 256 3.53 -4.21 24.58
N VAL A 257 2.88 -3.11 24.99
CA VAL A 257 1.82 -3.14 26.00
C VAL A 257 0.64 -3.98 25.49
N LYS A 258 0.16 -3.73 24.27
CA LYS A 258 -0.94 -4.52 23.67
C LYS A 258 -0.56 -5.98 23.47
N GLY A 259 0.68 -6.25 23.05
CA GLY A 259 1.17 -7.61 22.82
C GLY A 259 1.35 -8.44 24.10
N MET A 260 1.64 -7.80 25.24
CA MET A 260 1.79 -8.45 26.54
C MET A 260 0.47 -8.61 27.31
N ASN A 261 -0.60 -7.92 26.91
CA ASN A 261 -1.88 -7.96 27.60
C ASN A 261 -2.61 -9.30 27.38
N PRO A 262 -2.82 -10.14 28.41
CA PRO A 262 -3.47 -11.45 28.26
C PRO A 262 -4.98 -11.35 27.95
N PHE A 263 -5.58 -10.18 28.21
CA PHE A 263 -7.00 -9.92 28.01
C PHE A 263 -7.34 -9.44 26.60
N GLU A 264 -6.34 -9.20 25.76
CA GLU A 264 -6.57 -8.72 24.40
C GLU A 264 -7.06 -9.87 23.52
N LYS A 265 -8.34 -9.82 23.12
CA LYS A 265 -9.02 -10.88 22.37
C LYS A 265 -8.38 -11.16 20.99
N ASN A 266 -7.66 -10.19 20.44
CA ASN A 266 -7.01 -10.29 19.15
C ASN A 266 -5.54 -10.72 19.31
N SER A 267 -5.23 -11.97 18.91
CA SER A 267 -3.85 -12.52 18.84
C SER A 267 -2.92 -11.78 17.86
N MET A 268 -3.37 -10.69 17.27
CA MET A 268 -2.64 -9.91 16.29
C MET A 268 -1.45 -9.19 16.94
N TYR A 269 -1.68 -8.41 18.00
CA TYR A 269 -0.60 -7.66 18.68
C TYR A 269 0.41 -8.58 19.36
N SER A 270 0.00 -9.74 19.88
CA SER A 270 0.92 -10.72 20.47
C SER A 270 1.89 -11.30 19.44
N LYS A 271 1.39 -11.62 18.24
CA LYS A 271 2.22 -12.07 17.11
C LYS A 271 3.13 -10.95 16.60
N LEU A 272 2.59 -9.73 16.46
CA LEU A 272 3.37 -8.56 16.07
C LEU A 272 4.54 -8.34 17.05
N TRP A 273 4.25 -8.36 18.35
CA TRP A 273 5.26 -8.21 19.38
C TRP A 273 6.30 -9.32 19.36
N GLN A 274 5.90 -10.58 19.13
CA GLN A 274 6.85 -11.70 19.05
C GLN A 274 7.87 -11.51 17.92
N MET A 275 7.48 -10.95 16.78
CA MET A 275 8.41 -10.67 15.67
C MET A 275 9.24 -9.42 15.90
N ILE A 276 8.64 -8.35 16.44
CA ILE A 276 9.33 -7.09 16.77
C ILE A 276 10.39 -7.30 17.86
N ASN A 277 10.08 -8.13 18.87
CA ASN A 277 10.97 -8.45 19.98
C ASN A 277 11.87 -9.67 19.69
N ARG A 278 11.85 -10.19 18.45
CA ARG A 278 12.78 -11.24 18.05
C ARG A 278 14.21 -10.72 18.20
N SER A 279 15.09 -11.57 18.75
CA SER A 279 16.48 -11.22 19.08
C SER A 279 16.64 -9.93 19.91
N ASN A 280 15.77 -9.72 20.91
CA ASN A 280 15.71 -8.49 21.71
C ASN A 280 15.52 -7.21 20.88
N GLY A 281 14.91 -7.32 19.70
CA GLY A 281 14.60 -6.20 18.84
C GLY A 281 15.76 -5.64 18.01
N SER A 282 16.95 -6.25 18.05
CA SER A 282 18.12 -5.75 17.32
C SER A 282 18.11 -6.02 15.81
N GLU A 283 17.38 -7.05 15.36
CA GLU A 283 17.39 -7.51 13.96
C GLU A 283 16.36 -6.77 13.10
N ASN A 284 15.14 -6.60 13.62
CA ASN A 284 14.03 -6.04 12.87
C ASN A 284 13.91 -4.52 13.03
N ASN A 285 14.11 -3.98 14.24
CA ASN A 285 13.85 -2.58 14.51
C ASN A 285 14.96 -1.65 14.01
N VAL A 286 14.61 -0.37 13.88
CA VAL A 286 15.49 0.69 13.38
C VAL A 286 15.64 1.80 14.43
N GLN A 287 16.67 2.64 14.31
CA GLN A 287 16.87 3.77 15.23
C GLN A 287 16.12 5.04 14.81
N GLU A 288 15.89 5.21 13.52
CA GLU A 288 15.23 6.39 12.93
C GLU A 288 14.18 5.97 11.90
N SER A 289 13.15 6.79 11.74
CA SER A 289 12.05 6.55 10.80
C SER A 289 12.54 6.50 9.35
N GLN A 290 13.48 7.36 8.97
CA GLN A 290 14.08 7.41 7.63
C GLN A 290 14.80 6.11 7.24
N ILE A 291 15.53 5.50 8.18
CA ILE A 291 16.20 4.20 7.97
C ILE A 291 15.16 3.10 7.74
N GLY A 292 14.05 3.15 8.48
CA GLY A 292 12.91 2.25 8.30
C GLY A 292 12.35 2.31 6.88
N ILE A 293 12.07 3.52 6.39
CA ILE A 293 11.54 3.76 5.03
C ILE A 293 12.53 3.27 3.97
N HIS A 294 13.82 3.58 4.13
CA HIS A 294 14.86 3.11 3.20
C HIS A 294 14.96 1.58 3.18
N LYS A 295 14.80 0.91 4.32
CA LYS A 295 14.80 -0.56 4.42
C LYS A 295 13.62 -1.19 3.69
N VAL A 296 12.45 -0.53 3.67
CA VAL A 296 11.28 -0.97 2.87
C VAL A 296 11.53 -0.78 1.38
N LYS A 297 12.22 0.30 0.95
CA LYS A 297 12.45 0.58 -0.48
C LYS A 297 13.35 -0.44 -1.16
N TYR A 298 14.40 -0.89 -0.47
CA TYR A 298 15.45 -1.75 -1.05
C TYR A 298 15.44 -3.17 -0.51
N GLY A 299 14.56 -3.50 0.43
CA GLY A 299 14.51 -4.80 1.08
C GLY A 299 13.09 -5.31 1.24
N ASN A 300 12.96 -6.63 1.38
CA ASN A 300 11.70 -7.26 1.74
C ASN A 300 11.43 -7.05 3.24
N TYR A 301 10.96 -5.86 3.60
CA TYR A 301 10.71 -5.44 4.98
C TYR A 301 9.43 -4.61 5.05
N ALA A 302 8.68 -4.77 6.13
CA ALA A 302 7.48 -3.99 6.42
C ALA A 302 7.71 -3.08 7.63
N PHE A 303 7.50 -1.78 7.46
CA PHE A 303 7.80 -0.80 8.50
C PHE A 303 6.52 -0.35 9.21
N VAL A 304 6.45 -0.58 10.52
CA VAL A 304 5.31 -0.22 11.37
C VAL A 304 5.55 1.16 11.99
N TRP A 305 4.71 2.14 11.64
CA TRP A 305 4.85 3.52 12.08
C TRP A 305 3.51 4.26 12.10
N ASP A 306 3.53 5.56 12.39
CA ASP A 306 2.34 6.40 12.40
C ASP A 306 1.76 6.54 10.99
N ALA A 307 0.48 6.18 10.82
CA ALA A 307 -0.17 6.10 9.51
C ALA A 307 -0.08 7.43 8.74
N ALA A 308 -0.22 8.57 9.43
CA ALA A 308 -0.11 9.89 8.81
C ALA A 308 1.28 10.16 8.20
N VAL A 309 2.36 9.70 8.86
CA VAL A 309 3.73 9.83 8.33
C VAL A 309 3.90 8.89 7.13
N LEU A 310 3.43 7.66 7.24
CA LEU A 310 3.55 6.67 6.18
C LEU A 310 2.75 7.06 4.92
N GLU A 311 1.56 7.60 5.09
CA GLU A 311 0.73 8.11 3.98
C GLU A 311 1.42 9.29 3.29
N TYR A 312 2.02 10.21 4.05
CA TYR A 312 2.82 11.29 3.48
C TYR A 312 3.99 10.75 2.65
N VAL A 313 4.73 9.78 3.17
CA VAL A 313 5.87 9.15 2.46
C VAL A 313 5.39 8.43 1.20
N ALA A 314 4.28 7.71 1.25
CA ALA A 314 3.74 7.01 0.08
C ALA A 314 3.22 7.97 -1.00
N LEU A 315 2.66 9.13 -0.62
CA LEU A 315 2.17 10.14 -1.56
C LEU A 315 3.28 10.98 -2.19
N ASN A 316 4.37 11.21 -1.46
CA ASN A 316 5.50 12.01 -1.94
C ASN A 316 6.60 11.19 -2.63
N ASP A 317 6.53 9.86 -2.65
CA ASP A 317 7.50 9.03 -3.36
C ASP A 317 7.36 9.22 -4.89
N PRO A 318 8.42 9.65 -5.59
CA PRO A 318 8.35 9.91 -7.03
C PRO A 318 8.08 8.65 -7.86
N ASP A 319 8.46 7.48 -7.34
CA ASP A 319 8.36 6.20 -8.03
C ASP A 319 7.01 5.49 -7.77
N CYS A 320 6.18 6.02 -6.87
CA CYS A 320 4.94 5.37 -6.38
C CYS A 320 5.19 3.89 -5.96
N SER A 321 6.33 3.65 -5.34
CA SER A 321 6.84 2.32 -5.00
C SER A 321 6.29 1.76 -3.69
N PHE A 322 5.58 2.58 -2.92
CA PHE A 322 5.01 2.19 -1.63
C PHE A 322 3.49 2.11 -1.65
N TYR A 323 2.95 1.33 -0.72
CA TYR A 323 1.56 1.44 -0.31
C TYR A 323 1.47 1.27 1.20
N THR A 324 0.46 1.91 1.80
CA THR A 324 0.20 1.84 3.23
C THR A 324 -0.96 0.90 3.53
N VAL A 325 -0.84 0.21 4.67
CA VAL A 325 -1.89 -0.63 5.24
C VAL A 325 -2.06 -0.21 6.68
N GLY A 326 -3.27 0.14 7.09
CA GLY A 326 -3.51 0.63 8.45
C GLY A 326 -4.89 0.24 8.95
N ASN A 327 -5.08 0.39 10.26
CA ASN A 327 -6.40 0.28 10.84
C ASN A 327 -7.14 1.63 10.64
N THR A 328 -8.42 1.57 10.26
CA THR A 328 -9.22 2.77 9.96
C THR A 328 -9.65 3.55 11.21
N ILE A 329 -9.49 2.96 12.40
CA ILE A 329 -9.89 3.57 13.67
C ILE A 329 -8.69 4.26 14.28
N ALA A 330 -8.76 5.59 14.39
CA ALA A 330 -7.81 6.36 15.18
C ALA A 330 -8.05 6.12 16.68
N ASP A 331 -7.07 5.52 17.35
CA ASP A 331 -7.10 5.28 18.80
C ASP A 331 -6.13 6.19 19.57
N ARG A 332 -5.36 7.02 18.86
CA ARG A 332 -4.32 7.89 19.41
C ARG A 332 -4.38 9.28 18.79
N GLY A 333 -3.66 10.21 19.41
CA GLY A 333 -3.53 11.55 18.88
C GLY A 333 -2.25 12.23 19.31
N TYR A 334 -1.86 13.22 18.51
CA TYR A 334 -0.80 14.15 18.83
C TYR A 334 -1.34 15.29 19.68
N GLY A 335 -0.58 15.65 20.71
CA GLY A 335 -0.90 16.75 21.62
C GLY A 335 0.27 17.69 21.76
N ILE A 336 -0.02 18.92 22.19
CA ILE A 336 1.01 19.86 22.62
C ILE A 336 1.32 19.55 24.09
N ALA A 337 2.60 19.37 24.41
CA ALA A 337 3.04 19.18 25.78
C ALA A 337 3.45 20.53 26.39
N LEU A 338 3.07 20.74 27.64
CA LEU A 338 3.48 21.88 28.46
C LEU A 338 4.16 21.38 29.73
N GLN A 339 4.93 22.25 30.38
CA GLN A 339 5.44 21.97 31.72
C GLN A 339 4.29 21.59 32.66
N HIS A 340 4.55 20.63 33.56
CA HIS A 340 3.57 20.21 34.55
C HIS A 340 3.13 21.38 35.44
N GLY A 341 1.82 21.56 35.59
CA GLY A 341 1.21 22.67 36.33
C GLY A 341 1.25 24.01 35.59
N SER A 342 1.48 24.02 34.28
CA SER A 342 1.53 25.25 33.50
C SER A 342 0.15 25.94 33.44
N PRO A 343 0.07 27.26 33.75
CA PRO A 343 -1.20 28.00 33.66
C PRO A 343 -1.70 28.16 32.21
N TYR A 344 -0.88 27.79 31.22
CA TYR A 344 -1.22 27.93 29.82
C TYR A 344 -1.99 26.73 29.27
N ARG A 345 -2.01 25.59 29.96
CA ARG A 345 -2.64 24.35 29.48
C ARG A 345 -4.10 24.56 29.06
N ASP A 346 -4.90 25.19 29.91
CA ASP A 346 -6.34 25.38 29.64
C ASP A 346 -6.58 26.34 28.47
N VAL A 347 -5.76 27.38 28.36
CA VAL A 347 -5.86 28.38 27.30
C VAL A 347 -5.55 27.77 25.93
N PHE A 348 -4.59 26.83 25.88
CA PHE A 348 -4.30 26.08 24.66
C PHE A 348 -5.38 25.01 24.39
N SER A 349 -5.89 24.33 25.41
CA SER A 349 -6.82 23.19 25.26
C SER A 349 -8.25 23.59 24.86
N GLN A 350 -8.77 24.71 25.37
CA GLN A 350 -10.16 25.14 25.13
C GLN A 350 -10.46 25.51 23.67
N ARG A 351 -9.43 25.67 22.83
CA ARG A 351 -9.57 26.29 21.51
C ARG A 351 -9.49 25.35 20.31
N TYR A 352 -9.33 24.06 20.55
CA TYR A 352 -9.40 23.03 19.50
C TYR A 352 -10.84 22.58 19.17
N CYS A 353 -11.86 23.06 19.91
CA CYS A 353 -13.26 22.63 19.78
C CYS A 353 -14.20 23.64 19.10
N CYS A 354 -13.72 24.50 18.21
CA CYS A 354 -14.60 25.39 17.43
C CYS A 354 -14.83 24.89 16.01
#